data_AF-A0A1Q6GAU0-F1
#
_entry.id   AF-A0A1Q6GAU0-F1
#
_cell.length_a   1.000
_cell.length_b   1.000
_cell.length_c   1.000
_cell.angle_alpha   90.00
_cell.angle_beta   90.00
_cell.angle_gamma   90.00
#
_symmetry.space_group_name_H-M   'P 1'
#
loop_
_entity.id
_entity.type
_entity.pdbx_description
1 polymer ?
#
loop_
_entity_poly.entity_id
_entity_poly.type
_entity_poly.pdbx_seq_one_letter_code
_entity_poly.pdbx_strand_id
1 'polypeptide(L)'
;MLTTQIQELKHLAHELLYLGVDDSPIYADSLCQQNKEVLQKANVLFTAQASTDEEEALLCLALLMGYNALIYTNDIETRKQTILERSWKVLEKLSPSLLKCQLLTYCYGEVFDDELAAEAHAIIDDWGKRELTAEEQEIVDTLTNLEKYPYPWSEVTE
;
A
#
# COMPACT_ATOMS: atom_id res chain seq x y z
N MET A 1 -5.01 14.97 14.29
CA MET A 1 -3.98 15.55 13.41
C MET A 1 -3.98 14.78 12.08
N LEU A 2 -3.41 15.31 10.99
CA LEU A 2 -3.42 14.63 9.68
C LEU A 2 -2.83 13.22 9.77
N THR A 3 -1.69 13.09 10.45
CA THR A 3 -1.03 11.81 10.73
C THR A 3 -1.95 10.77 11.39
N THR A 4 -2.80 11.17 12.34
CA THR A 4 -3.75 10.25 12.99
C THR A 4 -4.74 9.66 11.98
N GLN A 5 -5.28 10.49 11.08
CA GLN A 5 -6.21 10.04 10.05
C GLN A 5 -5.53 9.12 9.04
N ILE A 6 -4.26 9.40 8.71
CA ILE A 6 -3.45 8.54 7.84
C ILE A 6 -3.26 7.15 8.46
N GLN A 7 -2.91 7.09 9.75
CA GLN A 7 -2.71 5.82 10.46
C GLN A 7 -4.03 5.04 10.59
N GLU A 8 -5.15 5.72 10.85
CA GLU A 8 -6.47 5.09 10.85
C GLU A 8 -6.83 4.48 9.49
N LEU A 9 -6.60 5.22 8.38
CA LEU A 9 -6.84 4.68 7.04
C LEU A 9 -5.92 3.49 6.75
N LYS A 10 -4.64 3.60 7.08
CA LYS A 10 -3.66 2.52 6.89
C LYS A 10 -4.10 1.24 7.62
N HIS A 11 -4.54 1.38 8.87
CA HIS A 11 -5.02 0.25 9.67
C HIS A 11 -6.27 -0.40 9.07
N LEU A 12 -7.29 0.38 8.72
CA LEU A 12 -8.52 -0.15 8.13
C LEU A 12 -8.28 -0.78 6.75
N ALA A 13 -7.39 -0.21 5.95
CA ALA A 13 -6.99 -0.76 4.67
C ALA A 13 -6.27 -2.10 4.84
N HIS A 14 -5.36 -2.19 5.82
CA HIS A 14 -4.67 -3.43 6.17
C HIS A 14 -5.65 -4.53 6.60
N GLU A 15 -6.57 -4.23 7.52
CA GLU A 15 -7.61 -5.20 7.93
C GLU A 15 -8.42 -5.72 6.75
N LEU A 16 -8.74 -4.85 5.79
CA LEU A 16 -9.52 -5.22 4.62
C LEU A 16 -8.71 -6.03 3.58
N LEU A 17 -7.42 -5.73 3.41
CA LEU A 17 -6.51 -6.48 2.52
C LEU A 17 -6.23 -7.90 3.02
N TYR A 18 -6.12 -8.07 4.34
CA TYR A 18 -5.81 -9.36 4.98
C TYR A 18 -7.05 -10.07 5.53
N LEU A 19 -8.24 -9.68 5.08
CA LEU A 19 -9.49 -10.25 5.56
C LEU A 19 -9.58 -11.75 5.21
N GLY A 20 -9.85 -12.58 6.22
CA GLY A 20 -10.00 -14.03 6.06
C GLY A 20 -8.69 -14.82 6.01
N VAL A 21 -7.54 -14.18 6.21
CA VAL A 21 -6.24 -14.86 6.35
C VAL A 21 -6.18 -15.71 7.63
N ASP A 22 -7.01 -15.40 8.62
CA ASP A 22 -7.12 -16.07 9.92
C ASP A 22 -8.21 -17.16 9.99
N ASP A 23 -8.77 -17.57 8.85
CA ASP A 23 -9.91 -18.50 8.73
C ASP A 23 -11.21 -18.04 9.43
N SER A 24 -11.29 -16.75 9.81
CA SER A 24 -12.51 -16.20 10.43
C SER A 24 -13.64 -16.04 9.40
N PRO A 25 -14.91 -16.28 9.78
CA PRO A 25 -16.05 -16.06 8.90
C PRO A 25 -16.16 -14.60 8.45
N ILE A 26 -16.24 -14.38 7.14
CA ILE A 26 -16.46 -13.06 6.56
C ILE A 26 -17.97 -12.79 6.47
N TYR A 27 -18.44 -11.82 7.25
CA TYR A 27 -19.83 -11.37 7.20
C TYR A 27 -20.00 -10.24 6.19
N ALA A 28 -20.96 -10.38 5.28
CA ALA A 28 -21.21 -9.41 4.21
C ALA A 28 -21.53 -8.00 4.75
N ASP A 29 -22.29 -7.89 5.83
CA ASP A 29 -22.64 -6.60 6.44
C ASP A 29 -21.39 -5.88 6.99
N SER A 30 -20.53 -6.63 7.69
CA SER A 30 -19.25 -6.12 8.22
C SER A 30 -18.32 -5.69 7.08
N LEU A 31 -18.21 -6.51 6.02
CA LEU A 31 -17.40 -6.20 4.85
C LEU A 31 -17.87 -4.91 4.15
N CYS A 32 -19.18 -4.76 3.98
CA CYS A 32 -19.80 -3.57 3.37
C CYS A 32 -19.54 -2.32 4.23
N GLN A 33 -19.64 -2.45 5.55
CA GLN A 33 -19.34 -1.38 6.49
C GLN A 33 -17.87 -0.96 6.42
N GLN A 34 -16.92 -1.90 6.46
CA GLN A 34 -15.48 -1.63 6.37
C GLN A 34 -15.12 -0.96 5.04
N ASN A 35 -15.64 -1.47 3.91
CA ASN A 35 -15.44 -0.84 2.60
C ASN A 35 -15.93 0.61 2.58
N LYS A 36 -17.11 0.87 3.12
CA LYS A 36 -17.67 2.23 3.19
C LYS A 36 -16.82 3.16 4.03
N GLU A 37 -16.31 2.67 5.17
CA GLU A 37 -15.45 3.45 6.06
C GLU A 37 -14.10 3.79 5.42
N VAL A 38 -13.44 2.80 4.82
CA VAL A 38 -12.19 2.99 4.05
C VAL A 38 -12.40 4.01 2.94
N LEU A 39 -13.47 3.86 2.14
CA LEU A 39 -13.79 4.78 1.05
C LEU A 39 -14.02 6.21 1.56
N GLN A 40 -14.76 6.39 2.66
CA GLN A 40 -15.01 7.71 3.24
C GLN A 40 -13.71 8.38 3.70
N LYS A 41 -12.86 7.66 4.44
CA LYS A 41 -11.58 8.19 4.93
C LYS A 41 -10.61 8.47 3.78
N ALA A 42 -10.49 7.56 2.82
CA ALA A 42 -9.67 7.75 1.62
C ALA A 42 -10.11 8.97 0.81
N ASN A 43 -11.42 9.22 0.68
CA ASN A 43 -11.93 10.42 0.01
C ASN A 43 -11.57 11.72 0.71
N VAL A 44 -11.65 11.77 2.05
CA VAL A 44 -11.26 12.94 2.83
C VAL A 44 -9.76 13.20 2.70
N LEU A 45 -8.96 12.15 2.79
CA LEU A 45 -7.50 12.24 2.72
C LEU A 45 -6.98 12.49 1.30
N PHE A 46 -7.73 12.12 0.26
CA PHE A 46 -7.32 12.31 -1.13
C PHE A 46 -7.01 13.77 -1.46
N THR A 47 -7.82 14.70 -0.93
CA THR A 47 -7.62 16.15 -1.11
C THR A 47 -6.66 16.78 -0.09
N ALA A 48 -6.19 16.02 0.89
CA ALA A 48 -5.26 16.52 1.89
C ALA A 48 -3.87 16.73 1.28
N GLN A 49 -3.17 17.74 1.79
CA GLN A 49 -1.78 18.02 1.47
C GLN A 49 -0.97 17.91 2.76
N ALA A 50 0.08 17.10 2.73
CA ALA A 50 1.00 17.01 3.85
C ALA A 50 2.00 18.17 3.86
N SER A 51 2.59 18.44 5.03
CA SER A 51 3.54 19.55 5.19
C SER A 51 4.99 19.16 4.91
N THR A 52 5.30 17.86 4.90
CA THR A 52 6.66 17.32 4.72
C THR A 52 6.63 16.19 3.70
N ASP A 53 7.76 15.91 3.05
CA ASP A 53 7.86 14.81 2.09
C ASP A 53 7.60 13.45 2.75
N GLU A 54 7.99 13.25 4.01
CA GLU A 54 7.72 12.03 4.79
C GLU A 54 6.23 11.86 5.11
N GLU A 55 5.54 12.93 5.52
CA GLU A 55 4.10 12.88 5.78
C GLU A 55 3.31 12.71 4.47
N GLU A 56 3.78 13.28 3.37
CA GLU A 56 3.18 13.08 2.04
C GLU A 56 3.37 11.63 1.56
N ALA A 57 4.52 11.04 1.81
CA ALA A 57 4.78 9.62 1.52
C ALA A 57 3.88 8.70 2.35
N LEU A 58 3.70 8.99 3.65
CA LEU A 58 2.75 8.28 4.51
C LEU A 58 1.31 8.41 4.00
N LEU A 59 0.93 9.60 3.55
CA LEU A 59 -0.38 9.87 2.99
C LEU A 59 -0.60 9.09 1.68
N CYS A 60 0.38 9.10 0.77
CA CYS A 60 0.32 8.36 -0.48
C CYS A 60 0.24 6.85 -0.25
N LEU A 61 1.04 6.31 0.67
CA LEU A 61 1.00 4.90 1.06
C LEU A 61 -0.38 4.51 1.58
N ALA A 62 -0.93 5.26 2.55
CA ALA A 62 -2.24 4.96 3.12
C ALA A 62 -3.37 5.06 2.07
N LEU A 63 -3.27 5.99 1.12
CA LEU A 63 -4.23 6.10 0.03
C LEU A 63 -4.11 4.93 -0.95
N LEU A 64 -2.92 4.52 -1.36
CA LEU A 64 -2.73 3.34 -2.22
C LEU A 64 -3.27 2.07 -1.56
N MET A 65 -2.89 1.83 -0.30
CA MET A 65 -3.43 0.72 0.50
C MET A 65 -4.96 0.77 0.54
N GLY A 66 -5.54 1.94 0.84
CA GLY A 66 -6.97 2.13 0.95
C GLY A 66 -7.71 1.85 -0.35
N TYR A 67 -7.24 2.39 -1.48
CA TYR A 67 -7.89 2.16 -2.77
C TYR A 67 -7.69 0.74 -3.30
N ASN A 68 -6.56 0.09 -3.00
CA ASN A 68 -6.34 -1.32 -3.36
C ASN A 68 -7.18 -2.29 -2.54
N ALA A 69 -7.54 -1.91 -1.31
CA ALA A 69 -8.41 -2.72 -0.45
C ALA A 69 -9.89 -2.70 -0.89
N LEU A 70 -10.32 -1.70 -1.66
CA LEU A 70 -11.73 -1.53 -2.03
C LEU A 70 -12.15 -2.49 -3.13
N ILE A 71 -13.32 -3.11 -2.94
CA ILE A 71 -13.75 -4.19 -3.81
C ILE A 71 -14.20 -3.69 -5.20
N TYR A 72 -14.92 -2.56 -5.31
CA TYR A 72 -15.24 -1.88 -6.59
C TYR A 72 -15.73 -0.42 -6.39
N THR A 73 -15.07 0.57 -6.99
CA THR A 73 -15.63 1.93 -7.25
C THR A 73 -15.25 2.41 -8.66
N ASN A 74 -16.07 3.28 -9.26
CA ASN A 74 -15.94 3.66 -10.68
C ASN A 74 -14.69 4.51 -11.00
N ASP A 75 -14.00 5.03 -9.99
CA ASP A 75 -12.95 6.03 -10.10
C ASP A 75 -11.61 5.60 -9.46
N ILE A 76 -11.49 4.34 -9.01
CA ILE A 76 -10.31 3.82 -8.30
C ILE A 76 -9.04 4.04 -9.15
N GLU A 77 -9.04 3.62 -10.41
CA GLU A 77 -7.84 3.68 -11.27
C GLU A 77 -7.34 5.12 -11.49
N THR A 78 -8.24 6.06 -11.77
CA THR A 78 -7.89 7.48 -11.94
C THR A 78 -7.32 8.08 -10.64
N ARG A 79 -7.85 7.65 -9.49
CA ARG A 79 -7.33 8.10 -8.18
C ARG A 79 -5.97 7.51 -7.89
N LYS A 80 -5.75 6.22 -8.13
CA LYS A 80 -4.45 5.57 -8.00
C LYS A 80 -3.41 6.27 -8.87
N GLN A 81 -3.75 6.59 -10.12
CA GLN A 81 -2.86 7.36 -10.99
C GLN A 81 -2.46 8.72 -10.39
N THR A 82 -3.41 9.45 -9.81
CA THR A 82 -3.12 10.73 -9.13
C THR A 82 -2.22 10.54 -7.91
N ILE A 83 -2.37 9.44 -7.19
CA ILE A 83 -1.54 9.13 -6.01
C ILE A 83 -0.13 8.70 -6.44
N LEU A 84 0.00 7.94 -7.52
CA LEU A 84 1.30 7.61 -8.11
C LEU A 84 2.05 8.89 -8.53
N GLU A 85 1.36 9.85 -9.16
CA GLU A 85 1.91 11.17 -9.50
C GLU A 85 2.44 11.96 -8.30
N ARG A 86 1.80 11.81 -7.13
CA ARG A 86 2.27 12.40 -5.88
C ARG A 86 3.45 11.62 -5.32
N SER A 87 3.40 10.30 -5.39
CA SER A 87 4.43 9.39 -4.87
C SER A 87 5.78 9.61 -5.55
N TRP A 88 5.80 9.76 -6.89
CA TRP A 88 7.05 10.03 -7.62
C TRP A 88 7.75 11.32 -7.16
N LYS A 89 6.99 12.35 -6.75
CA LYS A 89 7.57 13.64 -6.29
C LYS A 89 8.26 13.55 -4.94
N VAL A 90 7.98 12.51 -4.16
CA VAL A 90 8.53 12.32 -2.82
C VAL A 90 9.55 11.18 -2.77
N LEU A 91 9.39 10.13 -3.59
CA LEU A 91 10.30 8.97 -3.60
C LEU A 91 11.77 9.37 -3.79
N GLU A 92 12.09 10.30 -4.69
CA GLU A 92 13.46 10.77 -4.91
C GLU A 92 14.06 11.52 -3.71
N LYS A 93 13.23 12.08 -2.83
CA LYS A 93 13.66 12.89 -1.69
C LYS A 93 13.75 12.09 -0.40
N LEU A 94 13.08 10.94 -0.33
CA LEU A 94 13.10 10.08 0.85
C LEU A 94 14.44 9.36 0.98
N SER A 95 14.96 9.35 2.21
CA SER A 95 16.07 8.46 2.57
C SER A 95 15.61 7.00 2.62
N PRO A 96 16.53 6.03 2.40
CA PRO A 96 16.24 4.61 2.59
C PRO A 96 15.61 4.33 3.96
N SER A 97 14.41 3.78 3.96
CA SER A 97 13.61 3.53 5.16
C SER A 97 12.50 2.51 4.86
N LEU A 98 11.90 1.92 5.91
CA LEU A 98 10.74 1.05 5.76
C LEU A 98 9.58 1.75 5.03
N LEU A 99 9.33 3.02 5.34
CA LEU A 99 8.31 3.82 4.66
C LEU A 99 8.57 3.91 3.16
N LYS A 100 9.82 4.20 2.77
CA LYS A 100 10.20 4.27 1.35
C LYS A 100 10.02 2.91 0.66
N CYS A 101 10.48 1.83 1.30
CA CYS A 101 10.31 0.47 0.80
C CYS A 101 8.82 0.09 0.61
N GLN A 102 7.98 0.45 1.58
CA GLN A 102 6.54 0.24 1.50
C GLN A 102 5.93 1.00 0.31
N LEU A 103 6.25 2.29 0.18
CA LEU A 103 5.72 3.09 -0.92
C LEU A 103 6.19 2.58 -2.29
N LEU A 104 7.47 2.22 -2.43
CA LEU A 104 8.03 1.63 -3.65
C LEU A 104 7.28 0.35 -4.04
N THR A 105 7.05 -0.55 -3.08
CA THR A 105 6.36 -1.83 -3.31
C THR A 105 4.91 -1.62 -3.75
N TYR A 106 4.19 -0.71 -3.12
CA TYR A 106 2.80 -0.40 -3.52
C TYR A 106 2.75 0.32 -4.87
N CYS A 107 3.70 1.21 -5.18
CA CYS A 107 3.81 1.79 -6.52
C CYS A 107 4.12 0.72 -7.57
N TYR A 108 5.06 -0.20 -7.29
CA TYR A 108 5.39 -1.33 -8.15
C TYR A 108 4.15 -2.19 -8.44
N GLY A 109 3.34 -2.52 -7.45
CA GLY A 109 2.12 -3.30 -7.65
C GLY A 109 1.09 -2.67 -8.60
N GLU A 110 1.14 -1.36 -8.82
CA GLU A 110 0.24 -0.66 -9.74
C GLU A 110 0.78 -0.57 -11.18
N VAL A 111 2.11 -0.44 -11.35
CA VAL A 111 2.71 -0.13 -12.66
C VAL A 111 3.67 -1.20 -13.17
N PHE A 112 4.09 -2.14 -12.33
CA PHE A 112 5.07 -3.19 -12.62
C PHE A 112 6.37 -2.65 -13.24
N ASP A 113 6.88 -1.54 -12.71
CA ASP A 113 8.15 -0.94 -13.12
C ASP A 113 9.31 -1.55 -12.32
N ASP A 114 10.19 -2.29 -13.01
CA ASP A 114 11.31 -3.00 -12.42
C ASP A 114 12.28 -2.08 -11.67
N GLU A 115 12.36 -0.78 -12.00
CA GLU A 115 13.21 0.17 -11.27
C GLU A 115 12.73 0.36 -9.83
N LEU A 116 11.41 0.36 -9.60
CA LEU A 116 10.83 0.48 -8.27
C LEU A 116 11.11 -0.76 -7.41
N ALA A 117 10.99 -1.95 -8.01
CA ALA A 117 11.30 -3.21 -7.33
C ALA A 117 12.80 -3.29 -7.00
N ALA A 118 13.68 -2.90 -7.94
CA ALA A 118 15.12 -2.89 -7.71
C ALA A 118 15.53 -1.96 -6.56
N GLU A 119 14.93 -0.78 -6.46
CA GLU A 119 15.17 0.13 -5.33
C GLU A 119 14.64 -0.44 -4.01
N ALA A 120 13.47 -1.08 -4.02
CA ALA A 120 12.93 -1.74 -2.83
C ALA A 120 13.85 -2.86 -2.32
N HIS A 121 14.35 -3.71 -3.22
CA HIS A 121 15.33 -4.75 -2.90
C HIS A 121 16.62 -4.18 -2.33
N ALA A 122 17.13 -3.07 -2.88
CA ALA A 122 18.31 -2.41 -2.33
C ALA A 122 18.12 -1.96 -0.87
N ILE A 123 16.92 -1.46 -0.51
CA ILE A 123 16.60 -1.09 0.87
C ILE A 123 16.51 -2.34 1.77
N ILE A 124 15.89 -3.42 1.28
CA ILE A 124 15.75 -4.68 2.02
C ILE A 124 17.14 -5.30 2.30
N ASP A 125 18.02 -5.33 1.30
CA ASP A 125 19.38 -5.86 1.42
C ASP A 125 20.20 -5.08 2.46
N ASP A 126 19.99 -3.76 2.54
CA ASP A 126 20.64 -2.87 3.52
C ASP A 126 20.21 -3.16 4.98
N TRP A 127 19.07 -3.82 5.21
CA TRP A 127 18.71 -4.28 6.57
C TRP A 127 19.66 -5.38 7.07
N GLY A 128 20.34 -6.07 6.16
CA GLY A 128 21.32 -7.10 6.47
C GLY A 128 20.70 -8.37 7.05
N LYS A 129 21.51 -9.13 7.81
CA LYS A 129 21.11 -10.44 8.37
C LYS A 129 20.47 -10.36 9.76
N ARG A 130 19.96 -9.19 10.15
CA ARG A 130 19.28 -9.05 11.44
C ARG A 130 17.89 -9.67 11.38
N GLU A 131 17.31 -9.91 12.54
CA GLU A 131 15.89 -10.25 12.62
C GLU A 131 15.05 -9.06 12.13
N LEU A 132 14.13 -9.36 11.21
CA LEU A 132 13.20 -8.39 10.66
C LEU A 132 12.03 -8.19 11.63
N THR A 133 11.52 -6.96 11.68
CA THR A 133 10.25 -6.67 12.34
C THR A 133 9.09 -7.29 11.55
N ALA A 134 7.92 -7.41 12.17
CA ALA A 134 6.74 -7.93 11.48
C ALA A 134 6.39 -7.12 10.22
N GLU A 135 6.48 -5.78 10.29
CA GLU A 135 6.18 -4.90 9.15
C GLU A 135 7.23 -5.00 8.02
N GLU A 136 8.50 -5.24 8.37
CA GLU A 136 9.57 -5.49 7.40
C GLU A 136 9.40 -6.83 6.71
N GLN A 137 9.04 -7.88 7.46
CA GLN A 137 8.76 -9.18 6.86
C GLN A 137 7.54 -9.11 5.94
N GLU A 138 6.47 -8.44 6.38
CA GLU A 138 5.25 -8.27 5.59
C GLU A 138 5.54 -7.61 4.23
N ILE A 139 6.38 -6.57 4.20
CA ILE A 139 6.68 -5.89 2.94
C ILE A 139 7.56 -6.73 2.01
N VAL A 140 8.49 -7.51 2.56
CA VAL A 140 9.29 -8.49 1.80
C VAL A 140 8.38 -9.53 1.16
N ASP A 141 7.43 -10.07 1.93
CA ASP A 141 6.47 -11.06 1.44
C ASP A 141 5.55 -10.47 0.37
N THR A 142 5.10 -9.22 0.57
CA THR A 142 4.26 -8.48 -0.39
C THR A 142 5.00 -8.29 -1.72
N LEU A 143 6.23 -7.78 -1.69
CA LEU A 143 7.03 -7.58 -2.90
C LEU A 143 7.28 -8.90 -3.64
N THR A 144 7.67 -9.94 -2.89
CA THR A 144 7.90 -11.29 -3.46
C THR A 144 6.63 -11.85 -4.12
N ASN A 145 5.46 -11.65 -3.51
CA ASN A 145 4.19 -12.09 -4.07
C ASN A 145 3.82 -11.34 -5.35
N LEU A 146 4.04 -10.02 -5.39
CA LEU A 146 3.80 -9.20 -6.58
C LEU A 146 4.71 -9.63 -7.75
N GLU A 147 5.98 -9.89 -7.48
CA GLU A 147 6.94 -10.37 -8.49
C GLU A 147 6.62 -11.79 -8.98
N LYS A 148 6.13 -12.65 -8.09
CA LYS A 148 5.78 -14.04 -8.42
C LYS A 148 4.47 -14.14 -9.20
N TYR A 149 3.53 -13.24 -8.95
CA TYR A 149 2.21 -13.22 -9.58
C TYR A 149 1.90 -11.86 -10.22
N PRO A 150 2.68 -11.45 -11.24
CA PRO A 150 2.56 -10.11 -11.83
C PRO A 150 1.26 -9.90 -12.60
N TYR A 151 0.53 -10.98 -12.95
CA TYR A 151 -0.74 -10.89 -13.67
C TYR A 151 -1.79 -11.84 -13.08
N PRO A 152 -3.04 -11.40 -12.87
CA PRO A 152 -4.14 -12.24 -12.37
C PRO A 152 -4.47 -13.47 -13.22
N TRP A 153 -4.06 -13.49 -14.49
CA TRP A 153 -4.32 -14.56 -15.46
C TRP A 153 -3.08 -15.40 -15.80
N SER A 154 -1.93 -15.17 -15.17
CA SER A 154 -0.82 -16.12 -15.29
C SER A 154 -1.22 -17.38 -14.53
N GLU A 155 -1.59 -18.43 -15.26
CA GLU A 155 -2.01 -19.71 -14.71
C GLU A 155 -1.00 -20.16 -13.64
N VAL A 156 -1.48 -20.39 -12.43
CA VAL A 156 -0.71 -21.16 -11.44
C VAL A 156 -0.69 -22.58 -12.00
N THR A 157 0.45 -23.00 -12.55
CA THR A 157 0.64 -24.40 -12.92
C THR A 157 0.67 -25.22 -11.62
N GLU A 158 -0.40 -25.98 -11.37
CA GLU A 158 -0.49 -26.97 -10.29
C GLU A 158 0.61 -28.04 -10.36
#